data_AF-A0A031JIJ5-F1
#
_entry.id   AF-A0A031JIJ5-F1
#
_cell.length_a   1.000
_cell.length_b   1.000
_cell.length_c   1.000
_cell.angle_alpha   90.00
_cell.angle_beta   90.00
_cell.angle_gamma   90.00
#
_symmetry.space_group_name_H-M   'P 1'
#
loop_
_entity.id
_entity.type
_entity.pdbx_description
1 polymer ?
#
loop_
_entity_poly.entity_id
_entity_poly.type
_entity_poly.pdbx_seq_one_letter_code
_entity_poly.pdbx_strand_id
1 'polypeptide(L)'
;MRKGRWESGCYDDGVDGGPGTYEPGRIEERRDLNGDGKPEAIITEGGTYCYGNTGAAFWVMSQQADGRWKPMYNSVGIADIRRTKGADGWPDIGIGGPGFCMPVGRWNGRAYVDLRVEGKGCAR
;
A
#
# COMPACT_ATOMS: atom_id res chain seq x y z
N MET A 1 -10.47 -1.94 11.79
CA MET A 1 -9.64 -1.89 13.02
C MET A 1 -10.12 -2.96 13.98
N ARG A 2 -9.23 -3.84 14.43
CA ARG A 2 -9.52 -4.83 15.49
C ARG A 2 -8.67 -4.44 16.71
N LYS A 3 -9.26 -4.39 17.90
CA LYS A 3 -8.59 -3.99 19.15
C LYS A 3 -7.79 -2.66 19.06
N GLY A 4 -8.28 -1.69 18.28
CA GLY A 4 -7.61 -0.39 18.10
C GLY A 4 -6.39 -0.40 17.18
N ARG A 5 -6.15 -1.49 16.44
CA ARG A 5 -5.07 -1.61 15.45
C ARG A 5 -5.61 -1.85 14.05
N TRP A 6 -4.83 -1.46 13.04
CA TRP A 6 -5.08 -1.89 11.68
C TRP A 6 -4.77 -3.38 11.56
N GLU A 7 -5.70 -4.13 10.97
CA GLU A 7 -5.52 -5.54 10.64
C GLU A 7 -6.21 -5.77 9.29
N SER A 8 -5.53 -6.40 8.34
CA SER A 8 -6.13 -6.79 7.05
C SER A 8 -7.17 -7.92 7.17
N GLY A 9 -7.19 -8.60 8.33
CA GLY A 9 -7.94 -9.84 8.54
C GLY A 9 -7.09 -11.10 8.37
N CYS A 10 -5.84 -10.96 7.92
CA CYS A 10 -4.86 -12.04 8.00
C CYS A 10 -4.27 -12.11 9.41
N TYR A 11 -4.70 -13.08 10.19
CA TYR A 11 -4.23 -13.34 11.55
C TYR A 11 -3.85 -14.81 11.63
N ASP A 12 -2.59 -15.10 11.96
CA ASP A 12 -2.26 -16.41 12.52
C ASP A 12 -2.88 -16.45 13.93
N ASP A 13 -3.46 -17.57 14.30
CA ASP A 13 -4.21 -17.78 15.54
C ASP A 13 -3.40 -17.67 16.86
N GLY A 14 -2.29 -16.92 16.84
CA GLY A 14 -1.54 -16.51 18.03
C GLY A 14 -0.25 -17.29 18.27
N VAL A 15 0.33 -17.96 17.27
CA VAL A 15 1.73 -18.41 17.36
C VAL A 15 2.67 -17.25 17.03
N ASP A 16 2.73 -16.29 17.95
CA ASP A 16 3.79 -15.28 17.99
C ASP A 16 5.16 -16.00 17.98
N GLY A 17 6.02 -15.69 17.00
CA GLY A 17 7.42 -16.16 16.93
C GLY A 17 7.72 -17.41 16.09
N GLY A 18 6.77 -17.98 15.34
CA GLY A 18 7.07 -18.99 14.32
C GLY A 18 7.72 -18.40 13.04
N PRO A 19 8.49 -19.18 12.26
CA PRO A 19 8.93 -18.73 10.94
C PRO A 19 7.72 -18.48 10.03
N GLY A 20 7.60 -17.25 9.52
CA GLY A 20 6.47 -16.79 8.70
C GLY A 20 5.34 -16.09 9.45
N THR A 21 5.63 -15.63 10.66
CA THR A 21 4.73 -14.88 11.53
C THR A 21 4.16 -13.61 10.94
N TYR A 22 2.92 -13.33 11.33
CA TYR A 22 2.23 -12.06 11.08
C TYR A 22 2.98 -10.87 11.70
N GLU A 23 3.11 -9.77 10.95
CA GLU A 23 3.58 -8.49 11.48
C GLU A 23 2.43 -7.48 11.47
N PRO A 24 2.04 -6.91 12.63
CA PRO A 24 0.93 -5.98 12.72
C PRO A 24 1.05 -4.73 11.84
N GLY A 25 -0.10 -4.26 11.38
CA GLY A 25 -0.22 -3.04 10.59
C GLY A 25 0.32 -1.80 11.30
N ARG A 26 1.16 -1.02 10.63
CA ARG A 26 1.71 0.26 11.11
C ARG A 26 1.60 1.36 10.06
N ILE A 27 1.48 2.60 10.51
CA ILE A 27 1.51 3.77 9.62
C ILE A 27 2.98 4.08 9.30
N GLU A 28 3.37 3.88 8.04
CA GLU A 28 4.72 4.21 7.54
C GLU A 28 4.86 5.71 7.24
N GLU A 29 3.81 6.28 6.66
CA GLU A 29 3.80 7.68 6.24
C GLU A 29 2.43 8.29 6.51
N ARG A 30 2.43 9.56 6.93
CA ARG A 30 1.21 10.38 7.03
C ARG A 30 1.50 11.81 6.61
N ARG A 31 1.07 12.18 5.40
CA ARG A 31 1.20 13.53 4.83
C ARG A 31 0.18 13.73 3.71
N ASP A 32 0.00 14.97 3.29
CA ASP A 32 -0.79 15.29 2.10
C ASP A 32 -0.06 14.82 0.83
N LEU A 33 -0.62 13.80 0.16
CA LEU A 33 -0.01 13.19 -1.03
C LEU A 33 -0.56 13.77 -2.32
N ASN A 34 -1.87 14.08 -2.35
CA ASN A 34 -2.55 14.56 -3.55
C ASN A 34 -2.52 16.10 -3.68
N GLY A 35 -2.27 16.83 -2.60
CA GLY A 35 -2.22 18.29 -2.54
C GLY A 35 -3.57 18.94 -2.19
N ASP A 36 -4.53 18.20 -1.62
CA ASP A 36 -5.86 18.71 -1.28
C ASP A 36 -5.96 19.35 0.12
N GLY A 37 -4.83 19.41 0.84
CA GLY A 37 -4.74 19.97 2.19
C GLY A 37 -5.16 18.99 3.29
N LYS A 38 -5.44 17.73 2.97
CA LYS A 38 -5.74 16.66 3.94
C LYS A 38 -4.66 15.59 3.89
N PRO A 39 -4.41 14.88 5.00
CA PRO A 39 -3.40 13.85 5.02
C PRO A 39 -3.92 12.54 4.45
N GLU A 40 -3.07 11.90 3.67
CA GLU A 40 -3.12 10.46 3.41
C GLU A 40 -2.28 9.71 4.44
N ALA A 41 -2.54 8.42 4.58
CA ALA A 41 -1.72 7.50 5.35
C ALA A 41 -1.37 6.27 4.50
N ILE A 42 -0.10 5.85 4.56
CA ILE A 42 0.36 4.57 4.05
C ILE A 42 0.47 3.62 5.24
N ILE A 43 -0.32 2.55 5.21
CA ILE A 43 -0.29 1.51 6.23
C ILE A 43 0.41 0.30 5.63
N THR A 44 1.38 -0.26 6.32
CA THR A 44 2.05 -1.51 5.92
C THR A 44 1.76 -2.58 6.95
N GLU A 45 1.48 -3.79 6.48
CA GLU A 45 1.34 -5.01 7.27
C GLU A 45 2.28 -6.07 6.70
N GLY A 46 2.82 -6.94 7.55
CA GLY A 46 3.83 -7.90 7.15
C GLY A 46 3.49 -9.34 7.53
N GLY A 47 4.36 -10.24 7.10
CA GLY A 47 4.30 -11.66 7.39
C GLY A 47 4.19 -12.51 6.13
N THR A 48 5.07 -13.51 6.00
CA THR A 48 5.07 -14.38 4.83
C THR A 48 3.88 -15.34 4.81
N TYR A 49 3.25 -15.60 5.96
CA TYR A 49 1.95 -16.29 6.01
C TYR A 49 0.88 -15.54 5.23
N CYS A 50 0.83 -14.22 5.37
CA CYS A 50 -0.18 -13.37 4.73
C CYS A 50 0.18 -12.96 3.31
N TYR A 51 1.47 -12.71 3.07
CA TYR A 51 1.95 -12.00 1.88
C TYR A 51 2.97 -12.80 1.06
N GLY A 52 3.12 -14.09 1.37
CA GLY A 52 4.02 -14.99 0.67
C GLY A 52 5.46 -14.49 0.67
N ASN A 53 6.18 -14.76 -0.43
CA ASN A 53 7.58 -14.37 -0.58
C ASN A 53 7.81 -12.85 -0.58
N THR A 54 6.77 -12.04 -0.82
CA THR A 54 6.87 -10.58 -0.73
C THR A 54 6.95 -10.11 0.72
N GLY A 55 6.33 -10.85 1.65
CA GLY A 55 6.42 -10.60 3.08
C GLY A 55 5.69 -9.36 3.59
N ALA A 56 5.09 -8.54 2.71
CA ALA A 56 4.36 -7.34 3.10
C ALA A 56 3.23 -6.98 2.13
N ALA A 57 2.27 -6.21 2.63
CA ALA A 57 1.28 -5.49 1.84
C ALA A 57 1.10 -4.08 2.40
N PHE A 58 0.53 -3.19 1.58
CA PHE A 58 0.22 -1.83 1.98
C PHE A 58 -1.20 -1.41 1.61
N TRP A 59 -1.69 -0.37 2.30
CA TRP A 59 -2.92 0.35 2.03
C TRP A 59 -2.66 1.84 1.98
N VAL A 60 -3.29 2.50 1.01
CA VAL A 60 -3.37 3.96 0.92
C VAL A 60 -4.73 4.38 1.44
N MET A 61 -4.73 5.16 2.50
CA MET A 61 -5.92 5.71 3.13
C MET A 61 -5.93 7.21 2.94
N SER A 62 -7.07 7.80 2.57
CA SER A 62 -7.24 9.24 2.44
C SER A 62 -8.22 9.77 3.49
N GLN A 63 -7.84 10.85 4.17
CA GLN A 63 -8.75 11.54 5.06
C GLN A 63 -9.72 12.41 4.26
N GLN A 64 -11.00 12.11 4.36
CA GLN A 64 -12.07 12.83 3.67
C GLN A 64 -12.37 14.16 4.37
N ALA A 65 -13.16 15.02 3.71
CA ALA A 65 -13.53 16.34 4.25
C ALA A 65 -14.26 16.29 5.59
N ASP A 66 -14.99 15.22 5.86
CA ASP A 66 -15.69 14.96 7.13
C ASP A 66 -14.80 14.30 8.19
N GLY A 67 -13.50 14.16 7.93
CA GLY A 67 -12.52 13.55 8.82
C GLY A 67 -12.49 12.02 8.80
N ARG A 68 -13.42 11.35 8.10
CA ARG A 68 -13.42 9.88 7.95
C ARG A 68 -12.30 9.45 7.01
N TRP A 69 -11.82 8.23 7.20
CA TRP A 69 -10.79 7.65 6.34
C TRP A 69 -11.41 6.73 5.29
N LYS A 70 -10.96 6.85 4.05
CA LYS A 70 -11.40 6.03 2.92
C LYS A 70 -10.21 5.24 2.35
N PRO A 71 -10.34 3.93 2.10
CA PRO A 71 -9.33 3.18 1.37
C PRO A 71 -9.34 3.62 -0.10
N MET A 72 -8.16 3.95 -0.61
CA MET A 72 -7.96 4.42 -1.99
C MET A 72 -7.30 3.34 -2.85
N TYR A 73 -6.37 2.59 -2.26
CA TYR A 73 -5.64 1.53 -2.93
C TYR A 73 -5.05 0.55 -1.91
N ASN A 74 -4.80 -0.69 -2.34
CA ASN A 74 -4.02 -1.65 -1.59
C ASN A 74 -3.35 -2.64 -2.54
N SER A 75 -2.19 -3.15 -2.14
CA SER A 75 -1.49 -4.19 -2.90
C SER A 75 -0.56 -4.99 -1.99
N VAL A 76 -0.28 -6.24 -2.38
CA VAL A 76 0.86 -6.99 -1.83
C VAL A 76 2.13 -6.40 -2.40
N GLY A 77 3.06 -6.01 -1.53
CA GLY A 77 4.25 -5.26 -1.89
C GLY A 77 4.61 -4.17 -0.90
N ILE A 78 5.61 -3.38 -1.31
CA ILE A 78 6.09 -2.20 -0.60
C ILE A 78 5.74 -0.98 -1.46
N ALA A 79 5.02 -0.01 -0.91
CA ALA A 79 4.66 1.20 -1.63
C ALA A 79 5.89 2.08 -1.88
N ASP A 80 6.10 2.47 -3.13
CA ASP A 80 7.02 3.54 -3.53
C ASP A 80 6.21 4.72 -4.09
N ILE A 81 6.06 5.76 -3.28
CA ILE A 81 5.29 6.95 -3.64
C ILE A 81 6.09 7.82 -4.60
N ARG A 82 5.64 7.89 -5.86
CA ARG A 82 6.37 8.58 -6.92
C ARG A 82 6.06 10.08 -6.94
N ARG A 83 6.98 10.83 -7.54
CA ARG A 83 6.79 12.26 -7.81
C ARG A 83 5.84 12.53 -8.98
N THR A 84 5.71 11.59 -9.90
CA THR A 84 4.76 11.69 -11.02
C THR A 84 3.34 11.50 -10.50
N LYS A 85 2.38 12.20 -11.10
CA LYS A 85 1.00 12.25 -10.64
C LYS A 85 0.03 11.82 -11.75
N GLY A 86 -1.06 11.19 -11.35
CA GLY A 86 -2.25 10.94 -12.16
C GLY A 86 -3.28 12.06 -12.03
N ALA A 87 -4.56 11.71 -12.16
CA ALA A 87 -5.65 12.66 -11.95
C ALA A 87 -5.70 13.17 -10.50
N ASP A 88 -6.33 14.32 -10.29
CA ASP A 88 -6.56 14.95 -8.97
C ASP A 88 -5.30 15.07 -8.09
N GLY A 89 -4.13 15.11 -8.71
CA GLY A 89 -2.85 15.27 -8.00
C GLY A 89 -2.33 14.01 -7.30
N TRP A 90 -3.02 12.87 -7.41
CA TRP A 90 -2.61 11.61 -6.78
C TRP A 90 -1.28 11.10 -7.34
N PRO A 91 -0.31 10.71 -6.49
CA PRO A 91 0.96 10.17 -6.96
C PRO A 91 0.76 8.81 -7.64
N ASP A 92 1.58 8.53 -8.66
CA ASP A 92 1.79 7.16 -9.10
C ASP A 92 2.42 6.35 -7.96
N ILE A 93 2.12 5.06 -7.89
CA ILE A 93 2.62 4.18 -6.83
C ILE A 93 3.38 3.03 -7.48
N GLY A 94 4.68 2.97 -7.23
CA GLY A 94 5.47 1.77 -7.49
C GLY A 94 5.15 0.69 -6.46
N ILE A 95 5.08 -0.56 -6.89
CA ILE A 95 4.78 -1.70 -6.02
C ILE A 95 6.05 -2.56 -5.99
N GLY A 96 6.83 -2.39 -4.93
CA GLY A 96 8.04 -3.17 -4.68
C GLY A 96 7.72 -4.60 -4.24
N GLY A 97 8.60 -5.53 -4.59
CA GLY A 97 8.49 -6.93 -4.22
C GLY A 97 9.64 -7.76 -4.83
N PRO A 98 9.61 -9.09 -4.68
CA PRO A 98 10.61 -9.97 -5.28
C PRO A 98 10.66 -9.83 -6.81
N GLY A 99 11.87 -9.87 -7.38
CA GLY A 99 12.10 -9.74 -8.82
C GLY A 99 12.60 -8.36 -9.23
N PHE A 100 12.59 -8.09 -10.55
CA PHE A 100 13.17 -6.87 -11.13
C PHE A 100 12.17 -6.04 -11.94
N CYS A 101 10.93 -6.51 -12.06
CA CYS A 101 9.87 -5.89 -12.85
C CYS A 101 8.73 -5.45 -11.92
N MET A 102 8.77 -4.19 -11.51
CA MET A 102 7.87 -3.64 -10.50
C MET A 102 6.70 -2.92 -11.17
N PRO A 103 5.43 -3.29 -10.89
CA PRO A 103 4.30 -2.58 -11.44
C PRO A 103 4.20 -1.16 -10.86
N VAL A 104 3.63 -0.27 -11.65
CA VAL A 104 3.30 1.09 -11.26
C VAL A 104 1.81 1.31 -11.48
N GLY A 105 1.10 1.63 -10.41
CA GLY A 105 -0.30 2.04 -10.45
C GLY A 105 -0.44 3.56 -10.64
N ARG A 106 -1.46 3.98 -11.39
CA ARG A 106 -1.82 5.40 -11.56
C ARG A 106 -3.29 5.62 -11.22
N TRP A 107 -3.57 6.69 -10.48
CA TRP A 107 -4.94 7.16 -10.27
C TRP A 107 -5.54 7.74 -11.57
N ASN A 108 -6.69 7.22 -11.98
CA ASN A 108 -7.40 7.64 -13.19
C ASN A 108 -8.59 8.58 -12.95
N GLY A 109 -8.75 9.10 -11.72
CA GLY A 109 -9.91 9.90 -11.30
C GLY A 109 -10.95 9.09 -10.50
N ARG A 110 -10.81 7.76 -10.48
CA ARG A 110 -11.75 6.85 -9.79
C ARG A 110 -11.07 5.71 -9.04
N ALA A 111 -10.00 5.15 -9.61
CA ALA A 111 -9.25 4.05 -9.03
C ALA A 111 -7.80 4.11 -9.48
N TYR A 112 -6.92 3.45 -8.73
CA TYR A 112 -5.59 3.10 -9.22
C TYR A 112 -5.72 1.98 -10.25
N VAL A 113 -5.13 2.20 -11.42
CA VAL A 113 -5.06 1.23 -12.54
C VAL A 113 -3.62 1.01 -12.94
N ASP A 114 -3.33 -0.13 -13.56
CA ASP A 114 -1.99 -0.44 -14.05
C ASP A 114 -1.55 0.57 -15.12
N LEU A 115 -0.44 1.25 -14.86
CA LEU A 115 0.14 2.22 -15.79
C LEU A 115 1.22 1.58 -16.68
N ARG A 116 2.15 0.88 -16.02
CA ARG A 116 3.33 0.27 -16.61
C ARG A 116 4.02 -0.66 -15.63
N VAL A 117 5.00 -1.39 -16.15
CA VAL A 117 6.00 -2.11 -15.36
C VAL A 117 7.34 -1.42 -15.53
N GLU A 118 8.08 -1.24 -14.44
CA GLU A 118 9.41 -0.65 -14.42
C GLU A 118 10.45 -1.70 -14.07
N GLY A 119 11.58 -1.67 -14.78
CA GLY A 119 12.67 -2.61 -14.59
C GLY A 119 13.42 -2.87 -15.89
N LYS A 120 14.66 -3.35 -15.77
CA LYS A 120 15.49 -3.64 -16.95
C LYS A 120 14.97 -4.89 -17.65
N GLY A 121 14.55 -4.74 -18.91
CA GLY A 121 14.11 -5.86 -19.75
C GLY A 121 12.66 -6.31 -19.53
N CYS A 122 11.86 -5.53 -18.80
CA CYS A 122 10.45 -5.85 -18.59
C CYS A 122 9.65 -5.49 -19.85
N ALA A 123 8.94 -6.46 -20.41
CA ALA A 123 7.91 -6.21 -21.42
C ALA A 123 6.61 -5.72 -20.73
N ARG A 124 5.78 -4.99 -21.48
CA ARG A 124 4.46 -4.54 -21.03
C ARG A 124 3.44 -5.66 -21.13
#